data_AF-A0A2D8J9M9-F1
#
_entry.id   AF-A0A2D8J9M9-F1
#
_cell.length_a   1.000
_cell.length_b   1.000
_cell.length_c   1.000
_cell.angle_alpha   90.00
_cell.angle_beta   90.00
_cell.angle_gamma   90.00
#
_symmetry.space_group_name_H-M   'P 1'
#
loop_
_entity.id
_entity.type
_entity.pdbx_description
1 polymer ?
#
loop_
_entity_poly.entity_id
_entity_poly.type
_entity_poly.pdbx_seq_one_letter_code
_entity_poly.pdbx_strand_id
1 'polypeptide(L)'
;MPIDIKIPLLNDSKKLTEKQRYQLRPLIEKSAITFAVAHVFQEEIDEINILRASIKAMHLAIKKLKKEPQHIVVDGNKFCAFKNIPHTCFVKGDGKFQNIAAASILAKTYRDDYMKKINSEFPRYQWDKNKGYPTISHRNAIKKNGITLHHRTSFKLFPNQLKFNL
;
A
#
# COMPACT_ATOMS: atom_id res chain seq x y z
N MET A 1 -9.16 -16.06 2.47
CA MET A 1 -8.63 -16.89 3.58
C MET A 1 -9.57 -18.07 3.76
N PRO A 2 -9.09 -19.26 4.14
CA PRO A 2 -9.96 -20.34 4.62
C PRO A 2 -10.85 -19.84 5.78
N ILE A 3 -12.07 -20.36 5.92
CA ILE A 3 -13.05 -19.88 6.92
C ILE A 3 -12.56 -20.20 8.34
N ASP A 4 -12.01 -21.39 8.55
CA ASP A 4 -11.65 -21.88 9.89
C ASP A 4 -10.25 -21.48 10.34
N ILE A 5 -9.54 -20.67 9.54
CA ILE A 5 -8.17 -20.33 9.87
C ILE A 5 -8.10 -19.31 10.99
N LYS A 6 -7.33 -19.65 12.03
CA LYS A 6 -6.98 -18.72 13.10
C LYS A 6 -5.51 -18.35 12.95
N ILE A 7 -5.26 -17.17 12.41
CA ILE A 7 -3.94 -16.54 12.46
C ILE A 7 -3.97 -15.55 13.64
N PRO A 8 -3.25 -15.83 14.73
CA PRO A 8 -3.19 -14.90 15.86
C PRO A 8 -2.76 -13.50 15.42
N LEU A 9 -3.33 -12.46 16.05
CA LEU A 9 -3.00 -11.04 15.83
C LEU A 9 -3.41 -10.45 14.45
N LEU A 10 -4.04 -11.23 13.57
CA LEU A 10 -4.35 -10.79 12.22
C LEU A 10 -5.28 -9.56 12.18
N ASN A 11 -6.29 -9.49 13.06
CA ASN A 11 -7.31 -8.43 13.05
C ASN A 11 -6.86 -7.08 13.66
N ASP A 12 -5.65 -6.97 14.19
CA ASP A 12 -5.12 -5.74 14.79
C ASP A 12 -4.01 -5.13 13.91
N SER A 13 -4.14 -5.22 12.58
CA SER A 13 -3.05 -4.90 11.63
C SER A 13 -2.39 -3.52 11.82
N LYS A 14 -3.16 -2.53 12.30
CA LYS A 14 -2.70 -1.16 12.62
C LYS A 14 -1.94 -1.04 13.94
N LYS A 15 -2.08 -2.00 14.86
CA LYS A 15 -1.30 -2.09 16.10
C LYS A 15 -0.06 -2.97 15.97
N LEU A 16 0.08 -3.69 14.86
CA LEU A 16 1.23 -4.55 14.64
C LEU A 16 2.51 -3.72 14.44
N THR A 17 3.59 -4.19 15.05
CA THR A 17 4.95 -3.74 14.76
C THR A 17 5.41 -4.20 13.37
N GLU A 18 6.48 -3.60 12.84
CA GLU A 18 7.09 -4.09 11.58
C GLU A 18 7.48 -5.57 11.71
N LYS A 19 8.15 -5.94 12.79
CA LYS A 19 8.55 -7.33 13.06
C LYS A 19 7.37 -8.30 13.00
N GLN A 20 6.25 -7.98 13.66
CA GLN A 20 5.06 -8.82 13.65
C GLN A 20 4.46 -8.96 12.24
N ARG A 21 4.41 -7.88 11.45
CA ARG A 21 3.93 -7.96 10.06
C ARG A 21 4.79 -8.90 9.19
N TYR A 22 6.11 -8.84 9.33
CA TYR A 22 7.00 -9.72 8.59
C TYR A 22 6.92 -11.19 9.06
N GLN A 23 6.64 -11.43 10.34
CA GLN A 23 6.36 -12.79 10.83
C GLN A 23 5.03 -13.34 10.29
N LEU A 24 4.01 -12.49 10.13
CA LEU A 24 2.70 -12.90 9.64
C LEU A 24 2.65 -13.10 8.13
N ARG A 25 3.43 -12.35 7.34
CA ARG A 25 3.46 -12.47 5.88
C ARG A 25 3.60 -13.92 5.38
N PRO A 26 4.64 -14.70 5.75
CA PRO A 26 4.79 -16.07 5.26
C PRO A 26 3.64 -16.99 5.72
N LEU A 27 3.09 -16.75 6.91
CA LEU A 27 1.92 -17.49 7.41
C LEU A 27 0.68 -17.22 6.55
N ILE A 28 0.45 -15.96 6.20
CA ILE A 28 -0.65 -15.55 5.31
C ILE A 28 -0.45 -16.14 3.91
N GLU A 29 0.74 -16.01 3.33
CA GLU A 29 1.05 -16.50 1.98
C GLU A 29 0.88 -18.02 1.87
N LYS A 30 1.34 -18.77 2.89
CA LYS A 30 1.20 -20.24 2.94
C LYS A 30 -0.26 -20.67 3.14
N SER A 31 -1.03 -19.89 3.87
CA SER A 31 -2.37 -20.30 4.30
C SER A 31 -3.51 -19.77 3.44
N ALA A 32 -3.27 -18.72 2.65
CA ALA A 32 -4.29 -18.16 1.78
C ALA A 32 -4.66 -19.13 0.65
N ILE A 33 -5.96 -19.30 0.40
CA ILE A 33 -6.47 -20.07 -0.76
C ILE A 33 -5.86 -19.56 -2.07
N THR A 34 -5.75 -18.25 -2.19
CA THR A 34 -5.00 -17.54 -3.24
C THR A 34 -4.68 -16.15 -2.70
N PHE A 35 -3.57 -15.57 -3.15
CA PHE A 35 -3.24 -14.17 -2.92
C PHE A 35 -2.47 -13.64 -4.12
N ALA A 36 -2.45 -12.31 -4.25
CA ALA A 36 -1.62 -11.63 -5.23
C ALA A 36 -1.35 -10.20 -4.74
N VAL A 37 -0.22 -9.65 -5.18
CA VAL A 37 0.16 -8.26 -4.93
C VAL A 37 0.39 -7.56 -6.26
N ALA A 38 -0.05 -6.32 -6.35
CA ALA A 38 0.19 -5.46 -7.50
C ALA A 38 0.73 -4.12 -7.04
N HIS A 39 1.53 -3.51 -7.92
CA HIS A 39 2.13 -2.20 -7.73
C HIS A 39 1.71 -1.32 -8.91
N VAL A 40 1.43 -0.05 -8.62
CA VAL A 40 1.22 1.00 -9.62
C VAL A 40 2.28 2.06 -9.34
N PHE A 41 3.10 2.37 -10.34
CA PHE A 41 4.25 3.26 -10.19
C PHE A 41 3.84 4.73 -10.24
N GLN A 42 4.74 5.58 -9.77
CA GLN A 42 4.55 7.01 -9.59
C GLN A 42 4.14 7.74 -10.87
N GLU A 43 4.68 7.36 -12.04
CA GLU A 43 4.33 7.97 -13.33
C GLU A 43 2.84 7.82 -13.59
N GLU A 44 2.33 6.59 -13.42
CA GLU A 44 0.92 6.30 -13.62
C GLU A 44 0.05 6.95 -12.54
N ILE A 45 0.52 7.01 -11.29
CA ILE A 45 -0.20 7.71 -10.21
C ILE A 45 -0.35 9.20 -10.53
N ASP A 46 0.67 9.82 -11.10
CA ASP A 46 0.63 11.22 -11.51
C ASP A 46 -0.38 11.46 -12.64
N GLU A 47 -0.52 10.51 -13.57
CA GLU A 47 -1.49 10.57 -14.68
C GLU A 47 -2.95 10.43 -14.21
N ILE A 48 -3.24 9.42 -13.37
CA ILE A 48 -4.63 9.04 -13.06
C ILE A 48 -5.10 9.45 -11.66
N ASN A 49 -4.25 10.08 -10.86
CA ASN A 49 -4.40 10.37 -9.44
C ASN A 49 -4.39 9.14 -8.50
N ILE A 50 -4.12 9.41 -7.22
CA ILE A 50 -3.92 8.36 -6.19
C ILE A 50 -5.17 7.50 -5.94
N LEU A 51 -6.37 8.06 -6.08
CA LEU A 51 -7.61 7.30 -5.86
C LEU A 51 -7.78 6.26 -6.97
N ARG A 52 -7.68 6.68 -8.24
CA ARG A 52 -7.82 5.74 -9.37
C ARG A 52 -6.66 4.76 -9.42
N ALA A 53 -5.44 5.18 -9.09
CA ALA A 53 -4.30 4.28 -9.00
C ALA A 53 -4.46 3.22 -7.91
N SER A 54 -5.03 3.59 -6.75
CA SER A 54 -5.34 2.61 -5.69
C SER A 54 -6.36 1.57 -6.16
N ILE A 55 -7.43 1.99 -6.84
CA ILE A 55 -8.44 1.08 -7.40
C ILE A 55 -7.83 0.20 -8.51
N LYS A 56 -7.00 0.78 -9.39
CA LYS A 56 -6.29 0.03 -10.42
C LYS A 56 -5.34 -1.02 -9.83
N ALA A 57 -4.62 -0.69 -8.77
CA ALA A 57 -3.77 -1.66 -8.06
C ALA A 57 -4.61 -2.82 -7.50
N MET A 58 -5.79 -2.55 -6.92
CA MET A 58 -6.71 -3.60 -6.47
C MET A 58 -7.18 -4.48 -7.64
N HIS A 59 -7.57 -3.89 -8.78
CA HIS A 59 -7.97 -4.63 -9.98
C HIS A 59 -6.84 -5.48 -10.53
N LEU A 60 -5.61 -4.97 -10.58
CA LEU A 60 -4.42 -5.71 -11.00
C LEU A 60 -4.12 -6.88 -10.05
N ALA A 61 -4.30 -6.70 -8.74
CA ALA A 61 -4.16 -7.77 -7.77
C ALA A 61 -5.21 -8.87 -7.99
N ILE A 62 -6.49 -8.50 -8.21
CA ILE A 62 -7.56 -9.45 -8.49
C ILE A 62 -7.28 -10.25 -9.77
N LYS A 63 -6.83 -9.59 -10.85
CA LYS A 63 -6.47 -10.26 -12.12
C LYS A 63 -5.37 -11.32 -11.98
N LYS A 64 -4.50 -11.18 -10.98
CA LYS A 64 -3.38 -12.09 -10.72
C LYS A 64 -3.75 -13.26 -9.79
N LEU A 65 -4.96 -13.27 -9.23
CA LEU A 65 -5.40 -14.38 -8.38
C LEU A 65 -5.53 -15.66 -9.21
N LYS A 66 -5.07 -16.78 -8.65
CA LYS A 66 -5.20 -18.11 -9.29
C LYS A 66 -6.63 -18.65 -9.24
N LYS A 67 -7.45 -18.12 -8.33
CA LYS A 67 -8.88 -18.44 -8.18
C LYS A 67 -9.69 -17.15 -8.20
N GLU A 68 -10.76 -17.12 -8.98
CA GLU A 68 -11.65 -15.97 -9.08
C GLU A 68 -12.51 -15.85 -7.80
N PRO A 69 -12.58 -14.67 -7.17
CA PRO A 69 -13.42 -14.48 -5.99
C PRO A 69 -14.90 -14.38 -6.38
N GLN A 70 -15.77 -14.91 -5.52
CA GLN A 70 -17.23 -14.78 -5.67
C GLN A 70 -17.75 -13.43 -5.15
N HIS A 71 -17.01 -12.79 -4.25
CA HIS A 71 -17.34 -11.48 -3.69
C HIS A 71 -16.06 -10.74 -3.31
N ILE A 72 -16.01 -9.43 -3.53
CA ILE A 72 -14.86 -8.59 -3.20
C ILE A 72 -15.18 -7.73 -1.99
N VAL A 73 -14.35 -7.79 -0.95
CA VAL A 73 -14.48 -6.93 0.22
C VAL A 73 -13.28 -5.99 0.30
N VAL A 74 -13.54 -4.68 0.43
CA VAL A 74 -12.52 -3.62 0.34
C VAL A 74 -12.49 -2.80 1.64
N ASP A 75 -11.28 -2.52 2.16
CA ASP A 75 -11.11 -1.51 3.22
C ASP A 75 -11.18 -0.11 2.63
N GLY A 76 -12.24 0.62 2.96
CA GLY A 76 -12.49 1.96 2.47
C GLY A 76 -13.96 2.21 2.13
N ASN A 77 -14.21 3.27 1.40
CA ASN A 77 -15.55 3.71 0.99
C ASN A 77 -15.72 3.84 -0.54
N LYS A 78 -14.69 3.52 -1.32
CA LYS A 78 -14.70 3.63 -2.77
C LYS A 78 -14.05 2.40 -3.40
N PHE A 79 -14.76 1.82 -4.36
CA PHE A 79 -14.27 0.78 -5.26
C PHE A 79 -15.02 0.91 -6.59
N CYS A 80 -14.35 0.59 -7.70
CA CYS A 80 -15.02 0.46 -8.98
C CYS A 80 -15.29 -1.02 -9.25
N ALA A 81 -16.48 -1.34 -9.75
CA ALA A 81 -16.87 -2.71 -10.08
C ALA A 81 -15.78 -3.41 -10.92
N PHE A 82 -15.52 -4.67 -10.60
CA PHE A 82 -14.56 -5.49 -11.31
C PHE A 82 -15.31 -6.64 -11.98
N LYS A 83 -15.48 -6.55 -13.30
CA LYS A 83 -16.37 -7.43 -14.08
C LYS A 83 -17.77 -7.47 -13.41
N ASN A 84 -18.36 -8.66 -13.31
CA ASN A 84 -19.67 -8.91 -12.68
C ASN A 84 -19.55 -9.42 -11.24
N ILE A 85 -18.38 -9.30 -10.60
CA ILE A 85 -18.18 -9.78 -9.22
C ILE A 85 -18.76 -8.75 -8.25
N PRO A 86 -19.72 -9.14 -7.37
CA PRO A 86 -20.26 -8.24 -6.37
C PRO A 86 -19.18 -7.77 -5.40
N HIS A 87 -19.33 -6.55 -4.88
CA HIS A 87 -18.37 -5.98 -3.95
C HIS A 87 -19.03 -5.21 -2.81
N THR A 88 -18.32 -5.10 -1.70
CA THR A 88 -18.72 -4.30 -0.54
C THR A 88 -17.53 -3.55 0.03
N CYS A 89 -17.73 -2.28 0.36
CA CYS A 89 -16.73 -1.43 0.97
C CYS A 89 -17.02 -1.30 2.47
N PHE A 90 -16.00 -1.52 3.31
CA PHE A 90 -16.09 -1.32 4.75
C PHE A 90 -15.00 -0.36 5.21
N VAL A 91 -15.40 0.74 5.83
CA VAL A 91 -14.45 1.63 6.49
C VAL A 91 -13.89 0.94 7.74
N LYS A 92 -12.55 0.85 7.83
CA LYS A 92 -11.83 0.09 8.88
C LYS A 92 -12.18 -1.40 8.84
N GLY A 93 -12.29 -1.95 7.63
CA GLY A 93 -12.59 -3.36 7.42
C GLY A 93 -11.49 -4.29 7.93
N ASP A 94 -10.25 -3.81 7.98
CA ASP A 94 -9.09 -4.54 8.50
C ASP A 94 -9.22 -4.94 9.98
N GLY A 95 -10.00 -4.19 10.76
CA GLY A 95 -10.31 -4.54 12.15
C GLY A 95 -11.42 -5.58 12.31
N LYS A 96 -12.14 -5.91 11.24
CA LYS A 96 -13.35 -6.74 11.26
C LYS A 96 -13.20 -8.04 10.48
N PHE A 97 -12.45 -8.01 9.38
CA PHE A 97 -12.36 -9.12 8.45
C PHE A 97 -10.92 -9.60 8.26
N GLN A 98 -10.68 -10.88 8.54
CA GLN A 98 -9.34 -11.48 8.45
C GLN A 98 -8.73 -11.38 7.05
N ASN A 99 -9.52 -11.55 5.99
CA ASN A 99 -9.05 -11.44 4.61
C ASN A 99 -8.59 -10.01 4.27
N ILE A 100 -9.29 -8.99 4.77
CA ILE A 100 -8.89 -7.59 4.60
C ILE A 100 -7.59 -7.32 5.37
N ALA A 101 -7.52 -7.78 6.61
CA ALA A 101 -6.33 -7.59 7.43
C ALA A 101 -5.10 -8.29 6.85
N ALA A 102 -5.28 -9.51 6.32
CA ALA A 102 -4.25 -10.24 5.60
C ALA A 102 -3.78 -9.48 4.34
N ALA A 103 -4.71 -8.98 3.53
CA ALA A 103 -4.39 -8.18 2.35
C ALA A 103 -3.61 -6.90 2.72
N SER A 104 -3.99 -6.22 3.80
CA SER A 104 -3.30 -5.03 4.31
C SER A 104 -1.86 -5.33 4.75
N ILE A 105 -1.63 -6.47 5.43
CA ILE A 105 -0.27 -6.90 5.82
C ILE A 105 0.58 -7.20 4.59
N LEU A 106 0.05 -7.93 3.60
CA LEU A 106 0.76 -8.19 2.35
C LEU A 106 1.09 -6.87 1.64
N ALA A 107 0.11 -6.00 1.42
CA ALA A 107 0.33 -4.71 0.75
C ALA A 107 1.41 -3.88 1.47
N LYS A 108 1.37 -3.83 2.80
CA LYS A 108 2.33 -3.06 3.61
C LYS A 108 3.75 -3.64 3.54
N THR A 109 3.90 -4.95 3.73
CA THR A 109 5.21 -5.61 3.76
C THR A 109 5.89 -5.57 2.39
N TYR A 110 5.18 -5.88 1.31
CA TYR A 110 5.71 -5.76 -0.05
C TYR A 110 6.07 -4.32 -0.42
N ARG A 111 5.27 -3.33 0.00
CA ARG A 111 5.62 -1.92 -0.19
C ARG A 111 6.87 -1.53 0.60
N ASP A 112 7.01 -1.99 1.83
CA ASP A 112 8.18 -1.68 2.66
C ASP A 112 9.46 -2.31 2.11
N ASP A 113 9.39 -3.52 1.52
CA ASP A 113 10.51 -4.13 0.78
C ASP A 113 10.90 -3.30 -0.43
N TYR A 114 9.92 -2.82 -1.21
CA TYR A 114 10.19 -1.93 -2.34
C TYR A 114 10.90 -0.64 -1.88
N MET A 115 10.44 -0.03 -0.79
CA MET A 115 11.09 1.17 -0.23
C MET A 115 12.52 0.91 0.24
N LYS A 116 12.81 -0.27 0.81
CA LYS A 116 14.17 -0.70 1.17
C LYS A 116 15.06 -0.87 -0.07
N LYS A 117 14.52 -1.47 -1.14
CA LYS A 117 15.22 -1.63 -2.42
C LYS A 117 15.61 -0.28 -3.03
N ILE A 118 14.65 0.63 -3.20
CA ILE A 118 14.97 1.94 -3.80
C ILE A 118 15.85 2.79 -2.87
N ASN A 119 15.84 2.54 -1.56
CA ASN A 119 16.79 3.17 -0.64
C ASN A 119 18.24 2.73 -0.88
N SER A 120 18.50 1.47 -1.26
CA SER A 120 19.87 1.07 -1.60
C SER A 120 20.37 1.77 -2.86
N GLU A 121 19.48 2.11 -3.79
CA GLU A 121 19.80 2.84 -5.01
C GLU A 121 19.92 4.36 -4.74
N PHE A 122 19.09 4.91 -3.84
CA PHE A 122 19.03 6.34 -3.50
C PHE A 122 19.12 6.58 -1.98
N PRO A 123 20.26 6.25 -1.33
CA PRO A 123 20.37 6.23 0.14
C PRO A 123 20.19 7.60 0.80
N ARG A 124 20.42 8.68 0.06
CA ARG A 124 20.30 10.06 0.55
C ARG A 124 18.87 10.43 0.96
N TYR A 125 17.87 9.71 0.45
CA TYR A 125 16.45 9.97 0.73
C TYR A 125 15.90 9.18 1.92
N GLN A 126 16.65 8.23 2.49
CA GLN A 126 16.27 7.45 3.69
C GLN A 126 14.89 6.79 3.59
N TRP A 127 14.56 6.24 2.42
CA TRP A 127 13.26 5.63 2.14
C TRP A 127 13.00 4.35 2.92
N ASP A 128 14.05 3.69 3.40
CA ASP A 128 13.98 2.59 4.35
C ASP A 128 13.35 3.02 5.69
N LYS A 129 13.47 4.30 6.08
CA LYS A 129 12.90 4.85 7.30
C LYS A 129 11.58 5.57 7.05
N ASN A 130 11.59 6.56 6.16
CA ASN A 130 10.41 7.41 5.94
C ASN A 130 9.39 6.81 4.98
N LYS A 131 9.70 5.72 4.27
CA LYS A 131 8.81 5.01 3.33
C LYS A 131 8.18 5.93 2.27
N GLY A 132 8.84 7.03 1.92
CA GLY A 132 8.39 8.04 0.95
C GLY A 132 7.40 9.06 1.51
N TYR A 133 7.06 9.00 2.80
CA TYR A 133 6.23 10.02 3.45
C TYR A 133 6.98 11.36 3.52
N PRO A 134 6.26 12.50 3.51
CA PRO A 134 6.88 13.82 3.46
C PRO A 134 7.39 14.28 4.84
N THR A 135 8.24 13.46 5.47
CA THR A 135 8.93 13.78 6.74
C THR A 135 9.92 14.91 6.54
N ILE A 136 10.35 15.54 7.63
CA ILE A 136 11.37 16.61 7.59
C ILE A 136 12.65 16.10 6.91
N SER A 137 13.11 14.90 7.27
CA SER A 137 14.28 14.25 6.65
C SER A 137 14.10 14.08 5.13
N HIS A 138 12.95 13.56 4.69
CA HIS A 138 12.70 13.35 3.26
C HIS A 138 12.67 14.66 2.48
N ARG A 139 11.99 15.69 2.99
CA ARG A 139 11.94 17.01 2.34
C ARG A 139 13.32 17.65 2.26
N ASN A 140 14.14 17.53 3.31
CA ASN A 140 15.51 18.04 3.28
C ASN A 140 16.38 17.30 2.26
N ALA A 141 16.19 15.99 2.10
CA ALA A 141 16.86 15.22 1.07
C ALA A 141 16.47 15.69 -0.34
N ILE A 142 15.18 15.96 -0.59
CA ILE A 142 14.69 16.52 -1.86
C ILE A 142 15.28 17.91 -2.10
N LYS A 143 15.30 18.79 -1.09
CA LYS A 143 15.91 20.14 -1.21
C LYS A 143 17.39 20.06 -1.59
N LYS A 144 18.12 19.11 -1.02
CA LYS A 144 19.57 18.98 -1.22
C LYS A 144 19.96 18.26 -2.51
N ASN A 145 19.17 17.28 -2.95
CA ASN A 145 19.56 16.37 -4.03
C ASN A 145 18.61 16.39 -5.24
N GLY A 146 17.55 17.21 -5.21
CA GLY A 146 16.50 17.21 -6.23
C GLY A 146 15.47 16.11 -6.02
N ILE A 147 14.56 15.96 -6.99
CA ILE A 147 13.64 14.81 -7.07
C ILE A 147 14.29 13.67 -7.85
N THR A 148 13.67 12.50 -7.81
CA THR A 148 14.08 11.31 -8.57
C THR A 148 12.89 10.76 -9.34
N LEU A 149 13.15 9.77 -10.21
CA LEU A 149 12.09 9.06 -10.93
C LEU A 149 11.02 8.45 -10.01
N HIS A 150 11.35 8.17 -8.73
CA HIS A 150 10.41 7.57 -7.76
C HIS A 150 9.48 8.59 -7.08
N HIS A 151 9.70 9.88 -7.26
CA HIS A 151 8.84 10.91 -6.69
C HIS A 151 7.60 11.12 -7.54
N ARG A 152 6.45 11.29 -6.87
CA ARG A 152 5.18 11.66 -7.52
C ARG A 152 5.16 13.17 -7.69
N THR A 153 5.28 13.63 -8.91
CA THR A 153 5.36 15.04 -9.27
C THR A 153 4.02 15.76 -9.16
N SER A 154 2.91 15.03 -9.24
CA SER A 154 1.56 15.56 -8.96
C SER A 154 1.32 15.84 -7.47
N PHE A 155 2.15 15.30 -6.58
CA PHE A 155 2.03 15.50 -5.14
C PHE A 155 2.79 16.75 -4.70
N LYS A 156 2.29 17.37 -3.63
CA LYS A 156 2.97 18.51 -3.01
C LYS A 156 4.23 18.06 -2.26
N LEU A 157 5.40 18.27 -2.87
CA LEU A 157 6.70 17.87 -2.30
C LEU A 157 7.24 18.87 -1.25
N PHE A 158 6.87 20.15 -1.37
CA PHE A 158 7.27 21.21 -0.44
C PHE A 158 6.05 21.87 0.23
N PRO A 159 6.16 22.35 1.48
CA PRO A 159 5.10 23.18 2.04
C PRO A 159 4.94 24.45 1.19
N ASN A 160 3.72 25.04 1.16
CA ASN A 160 3.54 26.32 0.47
C ASN A 160 4.41 27.33 1.22
N GLN A 161 5.36 27.95 0.55
CA GLN A 161 6.11 29.05 1.12
C GLN A 161 5.16 30.26 1.10
N LEU A 162 4.72 30.73 2.26
CA LEU A 162 4.09 32.05 2.37
C LEU A 162 5.17 33.05 1.94
N LYS A 163 5.05 33.59 0.73
CA LYS A 163 5.85 34.74 0.32
C LYS A 163 5.28 35.94 1.07
N PHE A 164 5.95 36.37 2.14
CA PHE A 164 5.77 37.74 2.60
C PHE A 164 6.50 38.62 1.59
N ASN A 165 5.74 39.34 0.77
CA ASN A 165 6.29 40.49 0.07
C ASN A 165 6.54 41.53 1.15
N LEU A 166 7.82 41.77 1.47
CA LEU A 166 8.26 42.93 2.25
C LEU A 166 8.16 44.18 1.37
#